data_AF-A0AAV1XZ29-F1
#
_entry.id   AF-A0AAV1XZ29-F1
#
_cell.length_a   1.000
_cell.length_b   1.000
_cell.length_c   1.000
_cell.angle_alpha   90.00
_cell.angle_beta   90.00
_cell.angle_gamma   90.00
#
_symmetry.space_group_name_H-M   'P 1'
#
loop_
_entity.id
_entity.type
_entity.pdbx_description
1 polymer ?
#
loop_
_entity_poly.entity_id
_entity_poly.type
_entity_poly.pdbx_seq_one_letter_code
_entity_poly.pdbx_strand_id
1 'polypeptide(L)'
;MDRLTLSFSFLLTLHLSISGIISTATFTFLNKCDYTVWPAILSNAGFASLSTTGFVLLTGDSKTITAPTYWGGRVWARTFCTQNSTTGIFSCVTGDCSSGNIECSGNGATPPATLAEFKLDGYGGLDYFDVSVVDGYNLPMLVVPNGGSGVNCTATGCVDDLNGACPSELRVMSVDGKRSVACKSACEAFGTAEYCCKGAYASPDTCKASSYSEMFKKACPSAYSYAYDDKTSTFTCTSVSTDYTITFCASPNTSKKTWQGQNLTDSEGSDSYFGSLPQINDNNNNTMVYVGGADQSEISSSWSKCTHFKESHAIVSIVIAIWLLRHPFF
;
A
#
# COMPACT_ATOMS: atom_id res chain seq x y z
N MET A 1 38.94 -33.76 -31.41
CA MET A 1 37.92 -33.75 -30.33
C MET A 1 37.49 -32.31 -30.00
N ASP A 2 37.70 -31.36 -30.93
CA ASP A 2 37.87 -29.95 -30.57
C ASP A 2 36.68 -29.05 -30.93
N ARG A 3 35.76 -29.53 -31.79
CA ARG A 3 34.54 -28.80 -32.14
C ARG A 3 33.37 -29.06 -31.16
N LEU A 4 33.32 -30.25 -30.55
CA LEU A 4 32.28 -30.61 -29.59
C LEU A 4 32.49 -29.90 -28.24
N THR A 5 33.74 -29.77 -27.79
CA THR A 5 34.12 -29.07 -26.55
C THR A 5 33.92 -27.55 -26.65
N LEU A 6 34.14 -26.94 -27.83
CA LEU A 6 33.85 -25.53 -28.08
C LEU A 6 32.34 -25.23 -28.05
N SER A 7 31.52 -26.10 -28.64
CA SER A 7 30.05 -25.95 -28.66
C SER A 7 29.44 -26.06 -27.26
N PHE A 8 29.94 -26.99 -26.44
CA PHE A 8 29.50 -27.15 -25.05
C PHE A 8 29.90 -25.96 -24.16
N SER A 9 31.08 -25.37 -24.40
CA SER A 9 31.50 -24.14 -23.70
C SER A 9 30.65 -22.92 -24.06
N PHE A 10 30.22 -22.79 -25.33
CA PHE A 10 29.38 -21.68 -25.79
C PHE A 10 27.93 -21.76 -25.27
N LEU A 11 27.39 -22.98 -25.13
CA LEU A 11 26.08 -23.20 -24.51
C LEU A 11 26.11 -22.96 -22.99
N LEU A 12 27.22 -23.29 -22.31
CA LEU A 12 27.40 -23.03 -20.89
C LEU A 12 27.54 -21.52 -20.59
N THR A 13 28.25 -20.75 -21.43
CA THR A 13 28.37 -19.29 -21.26
C THR A 13 27.07 -18.55 -21.61
N LEU A 14 26.27 -19.06 -22.55
CA LEU A 14 24.95 -18.51 -22.90
C LEU A 14 23.89 -18.77 -21.80
N HIS A 15 23.98 -19.87 -21.04
CA HIS A 15 23.13 -20.10 -19.87
C HIS A 15 23.53 -19.24 -18.65
N LEU A 16 24.79 -18.84 -18.51
CA LEU A 16 25.21 -17.94 -17.43
C LEU A 16 24.86 -16.46 -17.67
N SER A 17 24.52 -16.05 -18.89
CA SER A 17 24.29 -14.64 -19.26
C SER A 17 22.82 -14.18 -19.22
N ILE A 18 21.89 -15.02 -18.74
CA ILE A 18 20.48 -14.65 -18.48
C ILE A 18 20.17 -14.66 -16.98
N SER A 19 21.15 -14.35 -16.13
CA SER A 19 20.85 -13.90 -14.77
C SER A 19 20.38 -12.45 -14.85
N GLY A 20 19.17 -12.24 -15.39
CA GLY A 20 18.52 -10.94 -15.31
C GLY A 20 18.42 -10.58 -13.83
N ILE A 21 19.04 -9.46 -13.44
CA ILE A 21 18.86 -8.91 -12.10
C ILE A 21 17.37 -8.56 -12.01
N ILE A 22 16.59 -9.38 -11.31
CA ILE A 22 15.21 -9.03 -10.98
C ILE A 22 15.34 -7.85 -10.01
N SER A 23 15.06 -6.65 -10.50
CA SER A 23 15.02 -5.47 -9.66
C SER A 23 13.79 -5.57 -8.76
N THR A 24 13.99 -5.47 -7.45
CA THR A 24 12.95 -5.61 -6.45
C THR A 24 12.95 -4.42 -5.51
N ALA A 25 11.77 -4.05 -5.02
CA ALA A 25 11.61 -3.12 -3.90
C ALA A 25 11.49 -3.90 -2.59
N THR A 26 11.97 -3.32 -1.50
CA THR A 26 11.94 -3.92 -0.16
C THR A 26 10.98 -3.17 0.74
N PHE A 27 10.02 -3.88 1.33
CA PHE A 27 9.15 -3.38 2.38
C PHE A 27 9.62 -3.89 3.74
N THR A 28 10.02 -2.99 4.63
CA THR A 28 10.34 -3.30 6.03
C THR A 28 9.19 -2.89 6.93
N PHE A 29 8.53 -3.87 7.52
CA PHE A 29 7.47 -3.69 8.52
C PHE A 29 8.09 -3.62 9.91
N LEU A 30 7.73 -2.60 10.67
CA LEU A 30 8.22 -2.39 12.03
C LEU A 30 7.04 -2.17 12.98
N ASN A 31 6.96 -2.97 14.04
CA ASN A 31 5.96 -2.77 15.08
C ASN A 31 6.55 -1.98 16.25
N LYS A 32 6.17 -0.71 16.40
CA LYS A 32 6.49 0.11 17.58
C LYS A 32 5.33 0.21 18.57
N CYS A 33 4.24 -0.51 18.34
CA CYS A 33 3.15 -0.59 19.29
C CYS A 33 3.59 -1.39 20.53
N ASP A 34 3.02 -1.08 21.68
CA ASP A 34 3.21 -1.84 22.93
C ASP A 34 2.39 -3.15 22.98
N TYR A 35 1.84 -3.55 21.83
CA TYR A 35 1.10 -4.79 21.61
C TYR A 35 1.47 -5.45 20.27
N THR A 36 1.18 -6.74 20.17
CA THR A 36 1.30 -7.49 18.91
C THR A 36 0.34 -6.96 17.85
N VAL A 37 0.84 -6.81 16.63
CA VAL A 37 0.01 -6.54 15.44
C VAL A 37 0.13 -7.70 14.46
N TRP A 38 -0.87 -7.82 13.59
CA TRP A 38 -0.86 -8.81 12.52
C TRP A 38 -0.95 -8.12 11.17
N PRO A 39 0.19 -7.69 10.59
CA PRO A 39 0.21 -7.07 9.28
C PRO A 39 -0.41 -7.98 8.24
N ALA A 40 -1.03 -7.37 7.24
CA ALA A 40 -1.70 -8.03 6.15
C ALA A 40 -1.46 -7.25 4.86
N ILE A 41 -1.41 -7.99 3.75
CA ILE A 41 -0.98 -7.48 2.44
C ILE A 41 -1.95 -8.00 1.40
N LEU A 42 -2.43 -7.07 0.57
CA LEU A 42 -3.22 -7.38 -0.61
C LEU A 42 -2.52 -6.85 -1.85
N SER A 43 -2.11 -7.74 -2.76
CA SER A 43 -1.76 -7.36 -4.13
C SER A 43 -3.04 -7.03 -4.89
N ASN A 44 -3.03 -5.92 -5.65
CA ASN A 44 -4.15 -5.55 -6.51
C ASN A 44 -4.30 -6.56 -7.67
N ALA A 45 -5.49 -6.58 -8.29
CA ALA A 45 -5.75 -7.44 -9.44
C ALA A 45 -4.70 -7.20 -10.55
N GLY A 46 -4.15 -8.28 -11.10
CA GLY A 46 -3.10 -8.23 -12.11
C GLY A 46 -1.67 -8.14 -11.58
N PHE A 47 -1.47 -7.94 -10.27
CA PHE A 47 -0.15 -7.99 -9.64
C PHE A 47 0.11 -9.35 -8.98
N ALA A 48 1.36 -9.78 -8.95
CA ALA A 48 1.75 -11.02 -8.27
C ALA A 48 1.51 -10.92 -6.75
N SER A 49 1.04 -12.00 -6.14
CA SER A 49 1.04 -12.13 -4.68
C SER A 49 2.47 -12.08 -4.14
N LEU A 50 2.66 -11.40 -3.02
CA LEU A 50 3.94 -11.42 -2.31
C LEU A 50 4.14 -12.75 -1.57
N SER A 51 5.30 -12.93 -0.94
CA SER A 51 5.65 -14.16 -0.23
C SER A 51 4.74 -14.51 0.96
N THR A 52 3.95 -13.56 1.43
CA THR A 52 2.91 -13.71 2.47
C THR A 52 1.84 -12.63 2.26
N THR A 53 0.62 -12.94 2.66
CA THR A 53 -0.54 -12.04 2.70
C THR A 53 -0.92 -11.67 4.13
N GLY A 54 -0.30 -12.27 5.15
CA GLY A 54 -0.44 -11.86 6.53
C GLY A 54 0.47 -12.62 7.49
N PHE A 55 0.91 -11.95 8.56
CA PHE A 55 1.85 -12.52 9.52
C PHE A 55 1.70 -11.90 10.91
N VAL A 56 2.32 -12.51 11.93
CA VAL A 56 2.42 -11.96 13.28
C VAL A 56 3.66 -11.06 13.36
N LEU A 57 3.56 -9.91 14.03
CA LEU A 57 4.68 -9.03 14.32
C LEU A 57 4.62 -8.58 15.79
N LEU A 58 5.52 -9.08 16.63
CA LEU A 58 5.55 -8.77 18.07
C LEU A 58 6.04 -7.34 18.30
N THR A 59 5.86 -6.83 19.52
CA THR A 59 6.37 -5.51 19.92
C THR A 59 7.87 -5.41 19.72
N GLY A 60 8.30 -4.38 18.98
CA GLY A 60 9.71 -4.12 18.66
C GLY A 60 10.26 -4.94 17.49
N ASP A 61 9.52 -5.93 16.98
CA ASP A 61 9.98 -6.76 15.88
C ASP A 61 9.88 -6.03 14.53
N SER A 62 10.73 -6.48 13.62
CA SER A 62 10.70 -6.09 12.21
C SER A 62 10.65 -7.29 11.29
N LYS A 63 9.96 -7.17 10.15
CA LYS A 63 9.97 -8.17 9.08
C LYS A 63 10.16 -7.48 7.74
N THR A 64 10.97 -8.09 6.87
CA THR A 64 11.20 -7.59 5.52
C THR A 64 10.51 -8.49 4.49
N ILE A 65 9.86 -7.88 3.50
CA ILE A 65 9.24 -8.54 2.36
C ILE A 65 9.70 -7.86 1.08
N THR A 66 10.06 -8.67 0.10
CA THR A 66 10.48 -8.21 -1.22
C THR A 66 9.28 -8.21 -2.17
N ALA A 67 9.17 -7.19 -3.01
CA ALA A 67 8.16 -7.06 -4.04
C ALA A 67 8.78 -6.82 -5.42
N PRO A 68 8.12 -7.24 -6.51
CA PRO A 68 8.48 -6.79 -7.84
C PRO A 68 8.49 -5.26 -7.93
N THR A 69 9.40 -4.68 -8.71
CA THR A 69 9.51 -3.22 -8.92
C THR A 69 8.30 -2.57 -9.57
N TYR A 70 7.37 -3.35 -10.11
CA TYR A 70 6.11 -2.89 -10.68
C TYR A 70 4.89 -3.24 -9.81
N TRP A 71 5.09 -3.69 -8.57
CA TRP A 71 4.01 -4.16 -7.70
C TRP A 71 3.01 -3.04 -7.36
N GLY A 72 1.74 -3.42 -7.25
CA GLY A 72 0.67 -2.54 -6.80
C GLY A 72 -0.20 -3.26 -5.78
N GLY A 73 -0.52 -2.60 -4.68
CA GLY A 73 -1.29 -3.19 -3.61
C GLY A 73 -1.36 -2.31 -2.37
N ARG A 74 -1.86 -2.90 -1.30
CA ARG A 74 -2.06 -2.23 -0.01
C ARG A 74 -1.64 -3.10 1.15
N VAL A 75 -1.25 -2.43 2.23
CA VAL A 75 -0.85 -3.03 3.50
C VAL A 75 -1.65 -2.38 4.63
N TRP A 76 -2.05 -3.18 5.60
CA TRP A 76 -2.61 -2.71 6.87
C TRP A 76 -2.12 -3.59 8.02
N ALA A 77 -2.46 -3.21 9.25
CA ALA A 77 -2.22 -4.04 10.42
C ALA A 77 -3.53 -4.33 11.17
N ARG A 78 -3.72 -5.60 11.52
CA ARG A 78 -4.84 -6.06 12.33
C ARG A 78 -4.49 -6.00 13.82
N THR A 79 -5.49 -5.77 14.66
CA THR A 79 -5.33 -5.68 16.11
C THR A 79 -6.43 -6.45 16.84
N PHE A 80 -6.17 -6.76 18.11
CA PHE A 80 -7.04 -7.57 18.97
C PHE A 80 -7.42 -8.91 18.34
N CYS A 81 -6.44 -9.58 17.75
CA CYS A 81 -6.65 -10.85 17.08
C CYS A 81 -6.62 -12.02 18.05
N THR A 82 -7.47 -13.01 17.81
CA THR A 82 -7.52 -14.26 18.57
C THR A 82 -7.74 -15.44 17.63
N GLN A 83 -7.26 -16.61 18.04
CA GLN A 83 -7.62 -17.87 17.41
C GLN A 83 -8.58 -18.62 18.31
N ASN A 84 -9.77 -18.91 17.80
CA ASN A 84 -10.76 -19.70 18.52
C ASN A 84 -10.23 -21.12 18.71
N SER A 85 -10.08 -21.56 19.96
CA SER A 85 -9.47 -22.85 20.29
C SER A 85 -10.30 -24.07 19.85
N THR A 86 -11.60 -23.90 19.59
CA THR A 86 -12.51 -24.98 19.21
C THR A 86 -12.62 -25.11 17.70
N THR A 87 -12.74 -23.99 16.98
CA THR A 87 -12.93 -23.98 15.51
C THR A 87 -11.62 -23.77 14.75
N GLY A 88 -10.56 -23.31 15.41
CA GLY A 88 -9.30 -22.92 14.79
C GLY A 88 -9.36 -21.59 14.03
N ILE A 89 -10.52 -20.92 13.99
CA ILE A 89 -10.73 -19.69 13.23
C ILE A 89 -9.95 -18.54 13.88
N PHE A 90 -9.09 -17.91 13.09
CA PHE A 90 -8.41 -16.67 13.42
C PHE A 90 -9.26 -15.47 13.01
N SER A 91 -9.46 -14.52 13.92
CA SER A 91 -10.24 -13.30 13.69
C SER A 91 -9.71 -12.13 14.51
N CYS A 92 -9.91 -10.91 14.02
CA CYS A 92 -9.47 -9.67 14.63
C CYS A 92 -10.63 -8.68 14.82
N VAL A 93 -10.52 -7.78 15.80
CA VAL A 93 -11.54 -6.74 16.01
C VAL A 93 -11.42 -5.63 14.96
N THR A 94 -10.20 -5.30 14.53
CA THR A 94 -9.96 -4.22 13.55
C THR A 94 -9.18 -4.75 12.35
N GLY A 95 -9.56 -4.34 11.14
CA GLY A 95 -8.85 -4.69 9.90
C GLY A 95 -8.88 -6.17 9.54
N ASP A 96 -9.78 -6.96 10.14
CA ASP A 96 -9.88 -8.39 9.86
C ASP A 96 -10.10 -8.66 8.37
N CYS A 97 -9.50 -9.71 7.82
CA CYS A 97 -9.63 -10.03 6.39
C CYS A 97 -10.56 -11.21 6.12
N SER A 98 -11.31 -11.67 7.13
CA SER A 98 -12.35 -12.69 7.02
C SER A 98 -11.91 -14.01 6.36
N SER A 99 -10.59 -14.28 6.31
CA SER A 99 -10.05 -15.54 5.77
C SER A 99 -10.10 -16.69 6.78
N GLY A 100 -10.39 -16.37 8.05
CA GLY A 100 -10.29 -17.30 9.18
C GLY A 100 -8.85 -17.70 9.52
N ASN A 101 -7.83 -17.06 8.93
CA ASN A 101 -6.43 -17.41 9.06
C ASN A 101 -5.54 -16.16 9.25
N ILE A 102 -4.30 -16.36 9.69
CA ILE A 102 -3.30 -15.28 9.72
C ILE A 102 -3.03 -14.77 8.30
N GLU A 103 -2.93 -15.67 7.32
CA GLU A 103 -2.88 -15.32 5.89
C GLU A 103 -4.24 -14.81 5.42
N CYS A 104 -4.26 -13.69 4.68
CA CYS A 104 -5.49 -13.08 4.16
C CYS A 104 -5.94 -13.65 2.81
N SER A 105 -5.08 -14.41 2.12
CA SER A 105 -5.45 -15.19 0.93
C SER A 105 -6.15 -14.39 -0.17
N GLY A 106 -5.77 -13.12 -0.34
CA GLY A 106 -6.35 -12.22 -1.34
C GLY A 106 -7.57 -11.44 -0.87
N ASN A 107 -7.99 -11.59 0.39
CA ASN A 107 -9.04 -10.76 0.98
C ASN A 107 -8.48 -9.41 1.45
N GLY A 108 -9.27 -8.36 1.31
CA GLY A 108 -8.98 -7.03 1.85
C GLY A 108 -9.31 -6.91 3.34
N ALA A 109 -8.91 -5.78 3.92
CA ALA A 109 -9.33 -5.41 5.27
C ALA A 109 -10.85 -5.18 5.31
N THR A 110 -11.48 -5.64 6.38
CA THR A 110 -12.81 -5.18 6.81
C THR A 110 -12.60 -3.85 7.54
N PRO A 111 -13.14 -2.73 7.03
CA PRO A 111 -13.03 -1.43 7.67
C PRO A 111 -13.59 -1.43 9.11
N PRO A 112 -13.07 -0.59 10.02
CA PRO A 112 -12.03 0.41 9.78
C PRO A 112 -10.59 -0.13 9.79
N ALA A 113 -9.76 0.39 8.88
CA ALA A 113 -8.33 0.10 8.83
C ALA A 113 -7.54 1.26 8.20
N THR A 114 -6.47 1.69 8.89
CA THR A 114 -5.46 2.56 8.28
C THR A 114 -4.69 1.76 7.23
N LEU A 115 -4.59 2.29 6.01
CA LEU A 115 -3.92 1.63 4.88
C LEU A 115 -2.63 2.35 4.50
N ALA A 116 -1.61 1.60 4.08
CA ALA A 116 -0.54 2.11 3.22
C ALA A 116 -0.73 1.53 1.82
N GLU A 117 -0.75 2.39 0.81
CA GLU A 117 -1.06 2.02 -0.57
C GLU A 117 0.15 2.30 -1.46
N PHE A 118 0.39 1.43 -2.44
CA PHE A 118 1.55 1.51 -3.32
C PHE A 118 1.16 1.17 -4.76
N LYS A 119 1.72 1.94 -5.69
CA LYS A 119 1.85 1.60 -7.10
C LYS A 119 3.30 1.87 -7.52
N LEU A 120 4.11 0.83 -7.53
CA LEU A 120 5.50 0.88 -7.97
C LEU A 120 5.58 0.88 -9.49
N ASP A 121 6.60 1.54 -10.03
CA ASP A 121 6.83 1.76 -11.47
C ASP A 121 5.53 2.14 -12.20
N GLY A 122 4.89 3.18 -11.66
CA GLY A 122 3.66 3.75 -12.17
C GLY A 122 3.91 4.73 -13.32
N TYR A 123 2.98 5.67 -13.49
CA TYR A 123 3.09 6.68 -14.54
C TYR A 123 4.39 7.49 -14.39
N GLY A 124 5.17 7.56 -15.48
CA GLY A 124 6.44 8.30 -15.50
C GLY A 124 7.63 7.58 -14.86
N GLY A 125 7.54 6.27 -14.57
CA GLY A 125 8.60 5.53 -13.88
C GLY A 125 8.76 5.96 -12.42
N LEU A 126 7.64 6.40 -11.83
CA LEU A 126 7.54 6.83 -10.44
C LEU A 126 6.78 5.79 -9.63
N ASP A 127 7.23 5.58 -8.41
CA ASP A 127 6.43 4.95 -7.39
C ASP A 127 5.45 5.98 -6.85
N TYR A 128 4.18 5.58 -6.72
CA TYR A 128 3.15 6.32 -6.02
C TYR A 128 2.86 5.60 -4.73
N PHE A 129 2.83 6.32 -3.62
CA PHE A 129 2.51 5.76 -2.33
C PHE A 129 1.82 6.79 -1.44
N ASP A 130 1.09 6.27 -0.47
CA ASP A 130 0.35 7.10 0.48
C ASP A 130 -0.01 6.29 1.74
N VAL A 131 -0.47 7.03 2.76
CA VAL A 131 -1.25 6.46 3.86
C VAL A 131 -2.66 7.00 3.75
N SER A 132 -3.63 6.12 3.95
CA SER A 132 -5.05 6.40 3.73
C SER A 132 -5.88 6.02 4.95
N VAL A 133 -6.75 6.93 5.37
CA VAL A 133 -7.81 6.72 6.37
C VAL A 133 -9.20 6.86 5.74
N VAL A 134 -9.29 6.70 4.42
CA VAL A 134 -10.55 6.66 3.65
C VAL A 134 -11.42 5.48 4.13
N ASP A 135 -10.79 4.34 4.39
CA ASP A 135 -11.41 3.15 4.98
C ASP A 135 -11.43 3.22 6.52
N GLY A 136 -11.29 4.42 7.10
CA GLY A 136 -11.22 4.65 8.55
C GLY A 136 -9.82 4.45 9.13
N TYR A 137 -9.74 4.50 10.45
CA TYR A 137 -8.49 4.43 11.21
C TYR A 137 -8.59 3.36 12.29
N ASN A 138 -7.55 2.58 12.50
CA ASN A 138 -7.46 1.67 13.64
C ASN A 138 -6.18 1.86 14.47
N LEU A 139 -5.05 2.15 13.82
CA LEU A 139 -3.77 2.39 14.48
C LEU A 139 -2.88 3.36 13.69
N PRO A 140 -1.89 3.99 14.35
CA PRO A 140 -1.04 4.96 13.68
C PRO A 140 -0.08 4.26 12.71
N MET A 141 0.10 4.83 11.51
CA MET A 141 0.97 4.29 10.48
C MET A 141 1.84 5.37 9.85
N LEU A 142 3.11 5.05 9.61
CA LEU A 142 4.06 5.90 8.91
C LEU A 142 4.76 5.09 7.81
N VAL A 143 4.84 5.65 6.61
CA VAL A 143 5.61 5.13 5.48
C VAL A 143 6.78 6.07 5.23
N VAL A 144 7.99 5.51 5.19
CA VAL A 144 9.23 6.26 4.92
C VAL A 144 9.93 5.63 3.71
N PRO A 145 10.14 6.35 2.60
CA PRO A 145 10.99 5.89 1.51
C PRO A 145 12.47 5.93 1.92
N ASN A 146 13.24 4.94 1.48
CA ASN A 146 14.67 4.79 1.72
C ASN A 146 15.42 4.81 0.38
N GLY A 147 16.40 5.70 0.23
CA GLY A 147 17.26 5.79 -0.97
C GLY A 147 16.65 6.49 -2.19
N GLY A 148 15.32 6.55 -2.27
CA GLY A 148 14.58 7.21 -3.35
C GLY A 148 14.80 8.72 -3.46
N SER A 149 14.49 9.28 -4.64
CA SER A 149 14.53 10.71 -4.92
C SER A 149 13.23 11.17 -5.57
N GLY A 150 12.93 12.47 -5.58
CA GLY A 150 11.71 13.00 -6.18
C GLY A 150 11.17 14.22 -5.45
N VAL A 151 10.22 14.92 -6.07
CA VAL A 151 9.66 16.18 -5.55
C VAL A 151 8.95 15.97 -4.21
N ASN A 152 8.23 14.86 -4.05
CA ASN A 152 7.55 14.52 -2.80
C ASN A 152 7.96 13.12 -2.29
N CYS A 153 9.25 12.77 -2.44
CA CYS A 153 9.79 11.50 -1.95
C CYS A 153 10.12 11.63 -0.46
N THR A 154 9.09 11.80 0.36
CA THR A 154 9.20 12.05 1.80
C THR A 154 8.28 11.13 2.59
N ALA A 155 8.38 11.17 3.92
CA ALA A 155 7.54 10.35 4.78
C ALA A 155 6.08 10.81 4.76
N THR A 156 5.15 9.87 4.73
CA THR A 156 3.70 10.11 4.83
C THR A 156 3.08 9.21 5.88
N GLY A 157 2.00 9.65 6.53
CA GLY A 157 1.41 8.87 7.60
C GLY A 157 0.27 9.55 8.35
N CYS A 158 -0.31 8.76 9.23
CA CYS A 158 -1.27 9.18 10.23
C CYS A 158 -0.76 8.67 11.58
N VAL A 159 -0.05 9.53 12.32
CA VAL A 159 0.70 9.16 13.53
C VAL A 159 0.01 9.58 14.84
N ASP A 160 -1.03 10.42 14.72
CA ASP A 160 -1.86 10.84 15.85
C ASP A 160 -2.87 9.75 16.22
N ASP A 161 -3.18 9.60 17.51
CA ASP A 161 -4.19 8.66 17.97
C ASP A 161 -5.61 9.21 17.74
N LEU A 162 -6.19 8.83 16.61
CA LEU A 162 -7.58 9.16 16.27
C LEU A 162 -8.62 8.38 17.07
N ASN A 163 -8.27 7.28 17.75
CA ASN A 163 -9.27 6.45 18.44
C ASN A 163 -9.89 7.19 19.62
N GLY A 164 -9.10 7.96 20.36
CA GLY A 164 -9.58 8.78 21.48
C GLY A 164 -10.42 9.98 21.05
N ALA A 165 -10.08 10.62 19.93
CA ALA A 165 -10.78 11.79 19.39
C ALA A 165 -11.98 11.42 18.49
N CYS A 166 -12.14 10.14 18.16
CA CYS A 166 -13.19 9.66 17.27
C CYS A 166 -14.60 10.08 17.76
N PRO A 167 -15.46 10.68 16.90
CA PRO A 167 -16.85 10.97 17.22
C PRO A 167 -17.63 9.70 17.61
N SER A 168 -18.61 9.83 18.51
CA SER A 168 -19.35 8.68 19.06
C SER A 168 -19.97 7.77 18.01
N GLU A 169 -20.51 8.36 16.95
CA GLU A 169 -21.19 7.73 15.83
C GLU A 169 -20.23 7.00 14.87
N LEU A 170 -18.92 7.22 15.00
CA LEU A 170 -17.87 6.56 14.22
C LEU A 170 -17.05 5.55 15.03
N ARG A 171 -17.23 5.46 16.35
CA ARG A 171 -16.40 4.60 17.21
C ARG A 171 -16.68 3.13 17.00
N VAL A 172 -15.61 2.35 16.92
CA VAL A 172 -15.64 0.91 17.18
C VAL A 172 -15.17 0.70 18.61
N MET A 173 -16.01 0.07 19.44
CA MET A 173 -15.69 -0.16 20.86
C MET A 173 -14.96 -1.50 21.04
N SER A 174 -14.08 -1.55 22.04
CA SER A 174 -13.48 -2.79 22.53
C SER A 174 -14.55 -3.78 22.98
N VAL A 175 -14.20 -5.08 23.04
CA VAL A 175 -15.10 -6.16 23.48
C VAL A 175 -15.67 -5.89 24.88
N ASP A 176 -14.89 -5.27 25.78
CA ASP A 176 -15.33 -4.89 27.12
C ASP A 176 -16.09 -3.55 27.19
N GLY A 177 -16.26 -2.87 26.05
CA GLY A 177 -16.97 -1.59 25.92
C GLY A 177 -16.27 -0.38 26.54
N LYS A 178 -15.02 -0.51 27.00
CA LYS A 178 -14.35 0.55 27.79
C LYS A 178 -13.60 1.57 26.94
N ARG A 179 -13.16 1.21 25.74
CA ARG A 179 -12.31 2.06 24.91
C ARG A 179 -12.72 1.99 23.44
N SER A 180 -12.56 3.10 22.74
CA SER A 180 -12.57 3.11 21.28
C SER A 180 -11.30 2.44 20.77
N VAL A 181 -11.43 1.46 19.88
CA VAL A 181 -10.31 0.69 19.31
C VAL A 181 -10.09 0.97 17.83
N ALA A 182 -11.05 1.62 17.18
CA ALA A 182 -10.95 2.11 15.82
C ALA A 182 -11.98 3.21 15.57
N CYS A 183 -11.79 3.98 14.50
CA CYS A 183 -12.68 5.02 14.04
C CYS A 183 -13.10 4.75 12.59
N LYS A 184 -14.39 4.53 12.37
CA LYS A 184 -14.99 4.41 11.03
C LYS A 184 -14.83 5.71 10.27
N SER A 185 -14.67 5.63 8.96
CA SER A 185 -14.93 6.78 8.10
C SER A 185 -16.43 7.03 7.98
N ALA A 186 -16.81 8.20 7.49
CA ALA A 186 -18.21 8.52 7.25
C ALA A 186 -18.83 7.60 6.18
N CYS A 187 -18.05 7.18 5.18
CA CYS A 187 -18.54 6.21 4.20
C CYS A 187 -18.89 4.88 4.88
N GLU A 188 -17.99 4.36 5.71
CA GLU A 188 -18.20 3.11 6.44
C GLU A 188 -19.34 3.21 7.48
N ALA A 189 -19.53 4.36 8.11
CA ALA A 189 -20.59 4.53 9.11
C ALA A 189 -21.98 4.75 8.49
N PHE A 190 -22.08 5.48 7.38
CA PHE A 190 -23.36 5.97 6.88
C PHE A 190 -23.72 5.44 5.48
N GLY A 191 -22.77 4.94 4.70
CA GLY A 191 -22.99 4.34 3.38
C GLY A 191 -23.56 5.28 2.31
N THR A 192 -23.66 6.59 2.58
CA THR A 192 -24.27 7.54 1.65
C THR A 192 -23.38 7.77 0.43
N ALA A 193 -23.99 8.03 -0.72
CA ALA A 193 -23.26 8.31 -1.96
C ALA A 193 -22.30 9.50 -1.84
N GLU A 194 -22.63 10.51 -1.03
CA GLU A 194 -21.78 11.68 -0.78
C GLU A 194 -20.51 11.30 -0.01
N TYR A 195 -20.63 10.66 1.16
CA TYR A 195 -19.45 10.24 1.92
C TYR A 195 -18.60 9.18 1.22
N CYS A 196 -19.21 8.34 0.38
CA CYS A 196 -18.53 7.28 -0.34
C CYS A 196 -18.06 7.70 -1.75
N CYS A 197 -18.30 8.95 -2.16
CA CYS A 197 -17.99 9.44 -3.50
C CYS A 197 -18.51 8.53 -4.63
N LYS A 198 -19.80 8.17 -4.57
CA LYS A 198 -20.47 7.28 -5.54
C LYS A 198 -21.55 8.02 -6.34
N GLY A 199 -21.88 7.51 -7.52
CA GLY A 199 -22.98 8.03 -8.35
C GLY A 199 -22.76 9.50 -8.74
N ALA A 200 -23.69 10.38 -8.33
CA ALA A 200 -23.58 11.83 -8.57
C ALA A 200 -22.31 12.46 -7.96
N TYR A 201 -21.72 11.80 -6.95
CA TYR A 201 -20.52 12.22 -6.26
C TYR A 201 -19.27 11.45 -6.73
N ALA A 202 -19.29 10.83 -7.91
CA ALA A 202 -18.15 10.03 -8.41
C ALA A 202 -17.07 10.86 -9.13
N SER A 203 -16.90 12.13 -8.77
CA SER A 203 -15.84 12.98 -9.32
C SER A 203 -15.27 13.93 -8.26
N PRO A 204 -14.03 14.42 -8.41
CA PRO A 204 -13.46 15.45 -7.52
C PRO A 204 -14.29 16.75 -7.48
N ASP A 205 -14.98 17.06 -8.59
CA ASP A 205 -15.82 18.25 -8.69
C ASP A 205 -17.11 18.12 -7.90
N THR A 206 -17.62 16.90 -7.72
CA THR A 206 -18.91 16.65 -7.06
C THR A 206 -18.78 16.09 -5.66
N CYS A 207 -17.76 15.28 -5.34
CA CYS A 207 -17.50 14.83 -3.97
C CYS A 207 -16.60 15.81 -3.24
N LYS A 208 -17.13 16.44 -2.19
CA LYS A 208 -16.39 17.40 -1.37
C LYS A 208 -16.02 16.81 -0.03
N ALA A 209 -14.99 17.38 0.58
CA ALA A 209 -14.64 17.06 1.96
C ALA A 209 -15.85 17.32 2.88
N SER A 210 -16.10 16.37 3.77
CA SER A 210 -17.09 16.49 4.84
C SER A 210 -16.44 16.91 6.15
N SER A 211 -17.24 17.31 7.14
CA SER A 211 -16.74 17.56 8.50
C SER A 211 -16.01 16.36 9.11
N TYR A 212 -16.38 15.13 8.73
CA TYR A 212 -15.71 13.92 9.19
C TYR A 212 -14.35 13.70 8.52
N SER A 213 -14.25 13.87 7.20
CA SER A 213 -12.96 13.77 6.50
C SER A 213 -12.01 14.91 6.91
N GLU A 214 -12.52 16.12 7.11
CA GLU A 214 -11.73 17.25 7.61
C GLU A 214 -11.16 16.99 9.02
N MET A 215 -11.91 16.29 9.88
CA MET A 215 -11.42 15.87 11.20
C MET A 215 -10.23 14.92 11.09
N PHE A 216 -10.31 13.91 10.21
CA PHE A 216 -9.17 13.04 9.92
C PHE A 216 -8.01 13.81 9.29
N LYS A 217 -8.29 14.71 8.34
CA LYS A 217 -7.26 15.49 7.67
C LYS A 217 -6.50 16.40 8.62
N LYS A 218 -7.20 16.98 9.60
CA LYS A 218 -6.60 17.85 10.61
C LYS A 218 -5.60 17.08 11.49
N ALA A 219 -5.92 15.84 11.87
CA ALA A 219 -5.03 15.00 12.65
C ALA A 219 -3.90 14.39 11.80
N CYS A 220 -4.19 14.09 10.53
CA CYS A 220 -3.26 13.41 9.63
C CYS A 220 -3.13 14.17 8.30
N PRO A 221 -2.42 15.32 8.28
CA PRO A 221 -2.38 16.21 7.11
C PRO A 221 -1.75 15.59 5.86
N SER A 222 -0.88 14.60 6.01
CA SER A 222 -0.25 13.89 4.90
C SER A 222 -0.98 12.61 4.47
N ALA A 223 -2.06 12.22 5.16
CA ALA A 223 -2.85 11.04 4.81
C ALA A 223 -4.09 11.41 4.00
N TYR A 224 -4.54 10.49 3.13
CA TYR A 224 -5.84 10.61 2.46
C TYR A 224 -6.97 10.52 3.48
N SER A 225 -7.82 11.53 3.52
CA SER A 225 -8.98 11.59 4.42
C SER A 225 -10.32 11.24 3.76
N TYR A 226 -10.39 11.33 2.43
CA TYR A 226 -11.50 10.91 1.58
C TYR A 226 -10.98 10.63 0.15
N ALA A 227 -11.83 10.08 -0.72
CA ALA A 227 -11.42 9.50 -2.00
C ALA A 227 -10.75 10.45 -3.01
N TYR A 228 -10.90 11.79 -2.86
CA TYR A 228 -10.31 12.77 -3.78
C TYR A 228 -9.38 13.77 -3.09
N ASP A 229 -8.75 13.37 -1.98
CA ASP A 229 -7.82 14.18 -1.19
C ASP A 229 -6.37 14.19 -1.76
N ASP A 230 -6.20 14.34 -3.07
CA ASP A 230 -4.89 14.08 -3.71
C ASP A 230 -3.82 15.12 -3.35
N LYS A 231 -4.19 16.40 -3.30
CA LYS A 231 -3.27 17.55 -3.29
C LYS A 231 -2.17 17.49 -2.21
N THR A 232 -2.43 16.82 -1.11
CA THR A 232 -1.51 16.73 0.04
C THR A 232 -1.24 15.30 0.49
N SER A 233 -1.80 14.31 -0.22
CA SER A 233 -1.82 12.92 0.25
C SER A 233 -1.13 11.95 -0.71
N THR A 234 -0.88 12.35 -1.96
CA THR A 234 -0.10 11.54 -2.91
C THR A 234 1.39 11.85 -2.80
N PHE A 235 2.20 10.81 -2.57
CA PHE A 235 3.65 10.91 -2.51
C PHE A 235 4.27 10.14 -3.66
N THR A 236 5.42 10.63 -4.15
CA THR A 236 6.10 10.04 -5.29
C THR A 236 7.60 9.94 -5.08
N CYS A 237 8.17 8.81 -5.48
CA CYS A 237 9.61 8.57 -5.53
C CYS A 237 9.99 8.00 -6.90
N THR A 238 11.23 8.20 -7.31
CA THR A 238 11.82 7.50 -8.47
C THR A 238 11.85 5.99 -8.20
N SER A 239 11.31 5.17 -9.11
CA SER A 239 11.19 3.71 -8.89
C SER A 239 12.51 2.96 -8.84
N VAL A 240 13.58 3.54 -9.39
CA VAL A 240 14.91 2.94 -9.35
C VAL A 240 15.50 3.19 -7.96
N SER A 241 15.63 2.13 -7.16
CA SER A 241 16.27 2.10 -5.83
C SER A 241 15.51 2.70 -4.64
N THR A 242 14.17 2.69 -4.66
CA THR A 242 13.38 3.06 -3.48
C THR A 242 12.90 1.82 -2.73
N ASP A 243 13.34 1.70 -1.47
CA ASP A 243 12.76 0.77 -0.49
C ASP A 243 11.83 1.54 0.45
N TYR A 244 10.97 0.85 1.21
CA TYR A 244 9.99 1.49 2.08
C TYR A 244 9.99 0.87 3.47
N THR A 245 10.00 1.71 4.50
CA THR A 245 9.77 1.29 5.88
C THR A 245 8.37 1.69 6.30
N ILE A 246 7.57 0.69 6.68
CA ILE A 246 6.19 0.83 7.17
C ILE A 246 6.23 0.61 8.68
N THR A 247 5.98 1.65 9.45
CA THR A 247 6.02 1.62 10.92
C THR A 247 4.63 1.75 11.50
N PHE A 248 4.24 0.77 12.31
CA PHE A 248 3.01 0.81 13.12
C PHE A 248 3.30 1.47 14.47
N CYS A 249 2.41 2.35 14.92
CA CYS A 249 2.55 3.16 16.12
C CYS A 249 3.85 3.99 16.15
N ALA A 250 4.22 4.58 15.00
CA ALA A 250 5.33 5.52 14.96
C ALA A 250 5.01 6.73 15.87
N SER A 251 5.93 7.07 16.78
CA SER A 251 5.80 8.32 17.52
C SER A 251 5.91 9.50 16.55
N PRO A 252 5.15 10.59 16.74
CA PRO A 252 5.43 11.84 16.06
C PRO A 252 6.87 12.21 16.39
N ASN A 253 7.78 12.18 15.42
CA ASN A 253 9.13 12.67 15.63
C ASN A 253 9.01 14.17 15.94
N THR A 254 8.94 14.56 17.21
CA THR A 254 9.47 15.85 17.64
C THR A 254 10.98 15.80 17.50
N SER A 255 11.46 15.72 16.26
CA SER A 255 12.75 16.27 15.89
C SER A 255 12.62 17.79 16.00
N LYS A 256 12.46 18.29 17.24
CA LYS A 256 13.02 19.59 17.55
C LYS A 256 14.49 19.40 17.25
N LYS A 257 14.96 19.96 16.13
CA LYS A 257 16.37 20.25 15.98
C LYS A 257 16.73 21.01 17.26
N THR A 258 17.47 20.35 18.14
CA THR A 258 18.21 21.03 19.21
C THR A 258 19.19 21.92 18.49
N TRP A 259 18.74 23.12 18.14
CA TRP A 259 19.63 24.23 17.87
C TRP A 259 20.35 24.44 19.19
N GLN A 260 21.61 23.97 19.23
CA GLN A 260 22.55 24.42 20.24
C GLN A 260 22.60 25.94 20.13
N GLY A 261 21.95 26.60 21.09
CA GLY A 261 21.99 28.04 21.20
C GLY A 261 23.44 28.48 21.43
N GLN A 262 23.99 29.21 20.46
CA GLN A 262 24.99 30.21 20.77
C GLN A 262 24.24 31.50 21.11
N ASN A 263 24.46 31.97 22.34
CA ASN A 263 24.03 33.26 22.85
C ASN A 263 24.40 34.39 21.89
N LEU A 264 23.42 35.15 21.40
CA LEU A 264 23.54 36.58 21.12
C LEU A 264 22.18 37.26 21.36
N THR A 265 22.27 38.50 21.82
CA THR A 265 21.35 39.33 22.60
C THR A 265 20.15 39.93 21.86
N ASP A 266 19.13 40.27 22.66
CA ASP A 266 17.95 41.15 22.49
C ASP A 266 17.84 42.04 21.24
N SER A 267 16.64 42.09 20.64
CA SER A 267 15.85 43.31 20.35
C SER A 267 14.50 42.99 19.67
N GLU A 268 13.50 43.84 19.93
CA GLU A 268 12.09 43.83 19.51
C GLU A 268 11.85 43.83 17.97
N GLY A 269 10.68 43.34 17.52
CA GLY A 269 10.15 43.67 16.18
C GLY A 269 9.22 42.62 15.53
N SER A 270 8.03 43.06 15.15
CA SER A 270 6.96 42.39 14.38
C SER A 270 7.36 41.94 12.97
N ASP A 271 6.85 40.79 12.49
CA ASP A 271 5.88 40.70 11.38
C ASP A 271 5.70 39.26 10.85
N SER A 272 4.46 38.96 10.48
CA SER A 272 4.00 37.72 9.85
C SER A 272 4.34 37.68 8.35
N TYR A 273 4.98 36.60 7.88
CA TYR A 273 5.01 36.24 6.46
C TYR A 273 4.82 34.73 6.28
N PHE A 274 3.60 34.34 5.87
CA PHE A 274 3.33 33.05 5.25
C PHE A 274 3.79 33.13 3.79
N GLY A 275 4.83 32.38 3.43
CA GLY A 275 5.26 32.21 2.05
C GLY A 275 4.39 31.19 1.33
N SER A 276 3.56 31.68 0.40
CA SER A 276 2.73 30.91 -0.52
C SER A 276 3.57 29.98 -1.41
N LEU A 277 3.23 28.68 -1.46
CA LEU A 277 3.70 27.77 -2.51
C LEU A 277 2.79 27.85 -3.76
N PRO A 278 3.34 27.64 -4.97
CA PRO A 278 2.65 27.91 -6.21
C PRO A 278 1.55 26.87 -6.51
N GLN A 279 0.42 27.37 -7.00
CA GLN A 279 -0.72 26.60 -7.50
C GLN A 279 -0.30 25.84 -8.77
N ILE A 280 -0.25 24.51 -8.71
CA ILE A 280 -0.22 23.67 -9.91
C ILE A 280 -1.68 23.49 -10.36
N ASN A 281 -1.95 23.91 -11.58
CA ASN A 281 -3.23 23.77 -12.28
C ASN A 281 -3.18 22.45 -13.06
N ASP A 282 -3.74 21.37 -12.52
CA ASP A 282 -3.80 20.08 -13.20
C ASP A 282 -5.23 19.78 -13.67
N ASN A 283 -5.43 19.92 -14.98
CA ASN A 283 -6.58 19.42 -15.76
C ASN A 283 -6.24 18.08 -16.44
N ASN A 284 -5.60 17.18 -15.71
CA ASN A 284 -5.08 15.92 -16.19
C ASN A 284 -5.41 14.85 -15.15
N ASN A 285 -6.19 13.89 -15.61
CA ASN A 285 -6.80 12.76 -14.91
C ASN A 285 -5.76 11.82 -14.27
N ASN A 286 -5.01 12.31 -13.28
CA ASN A 286 -3.99 11.59 -12.50
C ASN A 286 -4.52 11.13 -11.14
N THR A 287 -5.83 11.12 -10.97
CA THR A 287 -6.52 10.68 -9.76
C THR A 287 -6.35 9.16 -9.60
N MET A 288 -5.67 8.71 -8.55
CA MET A 288 -5.75 7.31 -8.12
C MET A 288 -7.12 7.09 -7.49
N VAL A 289 -8.16 6.94 -8.32
CA VAL A 289 -9.51 6.60 -7.83
C VAL A 289 -9.52 5.14 -7.45
N TYR A 290 -9.28 4.83 -6.18
CA TYR A 290 -9.56 3.50 -5.67
C TYR A 290 -11.06 3.35 -5.43
N VAL A 291 -11.73 2.69 -6.37
CA VAL A 291 -13.11 2.21 -6.15
C VAL A 291 -12.99 1.05 -5.16
N GLY A 292 -13.25 1.34 -3.88
CA GLY A 292 -13.33 0.32 -2.83
C GLY A 292 -14.21 -0.84 -3.30
N GLY A 293 -13.64 -2.04 -3.32
CA GLY A 293 -14.36 -3.26 -3.64
C GLY A 293 -15.40 -3.53 -2.55
N ALA A 294 -16.65 -3.16 -2.82
CA ALA A 294 -17.81 -3.58 -2.05
C ALA A 294 -18.58 -4.65 -2.82
N ASP A 295 -18.72 -5.80 -2.16
CA ASP A 295 -19.77 -6.83 -2.23
C ASP A 295 -20.42 -7.16 -3.57
N GLN A 296 -20.06 -8.34 -4.10
CA GLN A 296 -20.93 -9.13 -4.96
C GLN A 296 -22.10 -9.68 -4.13
N SER A 297 -23.19 -8.90 -4.07
CA SER A 297 -24.52 -9.46 -3.87
C SER A 297 -25.47 -8.84 -4.88
N GLU A 298 -25.62 -9.53 -6.02
CA GLU A 298 -26.90 -9.83 -6.66
C GLU A 298 -26.66 -10.66 -7.93
N ILE A 299 -27.09 -11.91 -7.87
CA ILE A 299 -27.16 -12.81 -9.01
C ILE A 299 -28.36 -12.39 -9.87
N SER A 300 -28.12 -12.04 -11.14
CA SER A 300 -29.08 -12.38 -12.19
C SER A 300 -28.36 -12.81 -13.47
N SER A 301 -28.94 -13.83 -14.07
CA SER A 301 -28.40 -14.73 -15.08
C SER A 301 -28.25 -14.11 -16.47
N SER A 302 -27.10 -14.33 -17.12
CA SER A 302 -27.08 -14.68 -18.55
C SER A 302 -25.76 -15.36 -18.91
N TRP A 303 -25.85 -16.57 -19.44
CA TRP A 303 -24.73 -17.38 -19.87
C TRP A 303 -23.99 -16.75 -21.06
N SER A 304 -22.65 -16.74 -20.99
CA SER A 304 -21.81 -16.79 -22.19
C SER A 304 -20.54 -17.57 -21.87
N LYS A 305 -20.41 -18.72 -22.53
CA LYS A 305 -19.27 -19.64 -22.44
C LYS A 305 -18.02 -18.96 -23.01
N CYS A 306 -16.97 -18.78 -22.22
CA CYS A 306 -15.62 -18.59 -22.73
C CYS A 306 -14.77 -19.81 -22.35
N THR A 307 -14.42 -20.58 -23.38
CA THR A 307 -13.58 -21.76 -23.34
C THR A 307 -12.14 -21.40 -23.01
N HIS A 308 -11.57 -22.07 -22.01
CA HIS A 308 -10.15 -22.06 -21.69
C HIS A 308 -9.30 -22.55 -22.86
N PHE A 309 -8.34 -21.74 -23.29
CA PHE A 309 -7.20 -22.19 -24.09
C PHE A 309 -5.95 -22.08 -23.22
N LYS A 310 -5.42 -23.24 -22.82
CA LYS A 310 -4.09 -23.39 -22.19
C LYS A 310 -3.08 -23.49 -23.32
N GLU A 311 -2.20 -22.50 -23.47
CA GLU A 311 -0.96 -22.67 -24.23
C GLU A 311 0.22 -22.85 -23.29
N SER A 312 0.73 -24.07 -23.28
CA SER A 312 2.01 -24.45 -22.71
C SER A 312 3.11 -24.14 -23.73
N HIS A 313 3.91 -23.11 -23.49
CA HIS A 313 5.14 -22.89 -24.26
C HIS A 313 6.28 -23.70 -23.66
N ALA A 314 6.53 -24.88 -24.22
CA ALA A 314 7.80 -25.56 -24.10
C ALA A 314 8.10 -26.33 -25.40
N ILE A 315 9.33 -26.19 -25.88
CA ILE A 315 9.99 -27.03 -26.90
C ILE A 315 9.67 -26.67 -28.37
N VAL A 316 10.20 -25.54 -28.86
CA VAL A 316 10.53 -25.37 -30.29
C VAL A 316 11.90 -24.71 -30.42
N SER A 317 12.98 -25.48 -30.23
CA SER A 317 14.34 -25.01 -30.57
C SER A 317 15.32 -26.13 -30.98
N ILE A 318 14.87 -27.37 -31.21
CA ILE A 318 15.79 -28.49 -31.52
C ILE A 318 15.60 -29.07 -32.94
N VAL A 319 14.67 -28.56 -33.75
CA VAL A 319 14.41 -29.14 -35.10
C VAL A 319 15.15 -28.41 -36.23
N ILE A 320 15.68 -27.21 -36.03
CA ILE A 320 16.32 -26.43 -37.11
C ILE A 320 17.78 -26.87 -37.36
N ALA A 321 18.45 -27.50 -36.39
CA ALA A 321 19.86 -27.90 -36.53
C ALA A 321 20.09 -29.20 -37.33
N ILE A 322 19.04 -29.98 -37.62
CA ILE A 322 19.17 -31.26 -38.36
C ILE A 322 18.85 -31.08 -39.86
N TRP A 323 18.19 -29.98 -40.25
CA TRP A 323 17.81 -29.74 -41.65
C TRP A 323 18.95 -29.16 -42.51
N LEU A 324 19.95 -28.51 -41.90
CA LEU A 324 21.09 -27.90 -42.61
C LEU A 324 22.31 -28.82 -42.82
N LEU A 325 22.23 -30.10 -42.46
CA LEU A 325 23.31 -31.08 -42.65
C LEU A 325 23.01 -32.13 -43.73
N ARG A 326 21.88 -32.04 -44.46
CA ARG A 326 21.44 -33.13 -45.35
C ARG A 326 21.41 -32.88 -46.86
N HIS A 327 21.80 -31.71 -47.36
CA HIS A 327 21.98 -31.53 -48.81
C HIS A 327 23.24 -30.72 -49.16
N PRO A 328 24.31 -31.38 -49.61
CA PRO A 328 25.45 -30.74 -50.25
C PRO A 328 25.21 -30.62 -51.77
N PHE A 329 25.76 -29.57 -52.39
CA PHE A 329 25.93 -29.33 -53.84
C PHE A 329 24.68 -29.17 -54.73
N PHE A 330 24.44 -27.95 -55.21
CA PHE A 330 24.86 -27.48 -56.54
C PHE A 330 25.09 -25.96 -56.50
#